data_AF-A0A7H8PQ11-F1
#
_entry.id   AF-A0A7H8PQ11-F1
#
_cell.length_a   1.000
_cell.length_b   1.000
_cell.length_c   1.000
_cell.angle_alpha   90.00
_cell.angle_beta   90.00
_cell.angle_gamma   90.00
#
_symmetry.space_group_name_H-M   'P 1'
#
loop_
_entity.id
_entity.type
_entity.pdbx_description
1 polymer ?
#
loop_
_entity_poly.entity_id
_entity_poly.type
_entity_poly.pdbx_seq_one_letter_code
_entity_poly.pdbx_strand_id
1 'polypeptide(L)'
;MDVFYEIPASAFEVMGLIVGFSVSIITAIQISKEYKSKEKSSLSAGYVIGWVFVYGFWALYGVRFKAEALWITNGLALVLQLVLCMIVLRKSKRAKSV
;
A
#
# COMPACT_ATOMS: atom_id res chain seq x y z
N MET A 1 -12.07 7.40 30.76
CA MET A 1 -12.67 6.18 30.21
C MET A 1 -12.59 6.35 28.71
N ASP A 2 -11.77 5.53 28.09
CA ASP A 2 -11.27 5.70 26.73
C ASP A 2 -12.39 5.54 25.71
N VAL A 3 -12.72 6.62 24.98
CA VAL A 3 -13.75 6.69 23.93
C VAL A 3 -13.65 5.53 22.92
N PHE A 4 -12.46 4.99 22.72
CA PHE A 4 -12.20 3.88 21.82
C PHE A 4 -12.63 2.50 22.33
N TYR A 5 -12.73 2.30 23.65
CA TYR A 5 -13.19 1.03 24.24
C TYR A 5 -14.71 0.88 24.22
N GLU A 6 -15.45 1.99 24.08
CA GLU A 6 -16.91 1.97 23.95
C GLU A 6 -17.35 1.56 22.54
N ILE A 7 -16.46 1.66 21.54
CA ILE A 7 -16.75 1.29 20.16
C ILE A 7 -16.60 -0.23 20.02
N PRO A 8 -17.61 -0.95 19.48
CA PRO A 8 -17.51 -2.38 19.25
C PRO A 8 -16.31 -2.74 18.37
N ALA A 9 -15.58 -3.79 18.73
CA ALA A 9 -14.43 -4.28 17.96
C ALA A 9 -14.79 -4.55 16.49
N SER A 10 -16.00 -5.06 16.23
CA SER A 10 -16.52 -5.28 14.87
C SER A 10 -16.66 -3.98 14.06
N ALA A 11 -17.08 -2.89 14.68
CA ALA A 11 -17.16 -1.59 14.02
C ALA A 11 -15.76 -1.06 13.69
N PHE A 12 -14.79 -1.26 14.59
CA PHE A 12 -13.39 -0.92 14.35
C PHE A 12 -12.75 -1.72 13.20
N GLU A 13 -13.05 -3.02 13.10
CA GLU A 13 -12.61 -3.87 11.99
C GLU A 13 -13.22 -3.40 10.66
N VAL A 14 -14.52 -3.10 10.62
CA VAL A 14 -15.19 -2.59 9.40
C VAL A 14 -14.60 -1.24 8.98
N MET A 15 -14.38 -0.31 9.92
CA MET A 15 -13.72 0.96 9.63
C MET A 15 -12.29 0.73 9.13
N GLY A 16 -11.55 -0.19 9.73
CA GLY A 16 -10.20 -0.58 9.32
C GLY A 16 -10.17 -1.10 7.88
N LEU A 17 -11.15 -1.93 7.49
CA LEU A 17 -11.31 -2.40 6.12
C LEU A 17 -11.58 -1.23 5.16
N ILE A 18 -12.56 -0.37 5.47
CA ILE A 18 -12.94 0.76 4.61
C ILE A 18 -11.74 1.70 4.38
N VAL A 19 -11.09 2.11 5.48
CA VAL A 19 -9.93 3.02 5.41
C VAL A 19 -8.75 2.32 4.74
N GLY A 20 -8.46 1.06 5.06
CA GLY A 20 -7.35 0.33 4.44
C GLY A 20 -7.56 0.08 2.94
N PHE A 21 -8.80 -0.17 2.49
CA PHE A 21 -9.10 -0.27 1.06
C PHE A 21 -8.93 1.06 0.32
N SER A 22 -9.17 2.20 0.98
CA SER A 22 -8.91 3.50 0.36
C SER A 22 -7.43 3.67 -0.05
N VAL A 23 -6.49 3.14 0.74
CA VAL A 23 -5.05 3.13 0.40
C VAL A 23 -4.80 2.31 -0.86
N SER A 24 -5.46 1.16 -1.01
CA SER A 24 -5.36 0.34 -2.22
C SER A 24 -5.89 1.07 -3.45
N ILE A 25 -7.03 1.77 -3.34
CA ILE A 25 -7.60 2.58 -4.43
C ILE A 25 -6.62 3.70 -4.84
N ILE A 26 -6.08 4.44 -3.87
CA ILE A 26 -5.11 5.52 -4.12
C ILE A 26 -3.85 4.96 -4.81
N THR A 27 -3.36 3.80 -4.36
CA THR A 27 -2.21 3.13 -4.97
C THR A 27 -2.51 2.70 -6.41
N ALA A 28 -3.70 2.18 -6.69
CA ALA A 28 -4.14 1.83 -8.05
C ALA A 28 -4.22 3.06 -8.97
N ILE A 29 -4.70 4.20 -8.46
CA ILE A 29 -4.68 5.48 -9.19
C ILE A 29 -3.24 5.90 -9.51
N GLN A 30 -2.33 5.78 -8.55
CA GLN A 30 -0.92 6.11 -8.75
C GLN A 30 -0.26 5.20 -9.79
N ILE A 31 -0.55 3.90 -9.77
CA ILE A 31 -0.12 2.94 -10.79
C ILE A 31 -0.59 3.39 -12.18
N SER A 32 -1.88 3.73 -12.31
CA SER A 32 -2.46 4.18 -13.58
C SER A 32 -1.78 5.45 -14.11
N LYS A 33 -1.51 6.43 -13.22
CA LYS A 33 -0.79 7.66 -13.58
C LYS A 33 0.64 7.37 -14.03
N GLU A 34 1.37 6.54 -13.28
CA GLU A 34 2.77 6.23 -13.55
C GLU A 34 2.93 5.41 -14.85
N TYR A 35 2.00 4.48 -15.10
CA TYR A 35 1.96 3.66 -16.29
C TYR A 35 1.65 4.46 -17.57
N LYS A 36 0.73 5.42 -17.50
CA LYS A 36 0.34 6.26 -18.65
C LYS A 36 1.37 7.35 -18.95
N SER A 37 2.10 7.83 -17.94
CA SER A 37 3.09 8.88 -18.11
C SER A 37 4.35 8.38 -18.81
N LYS A 38 4.76 9.08 -19.88
CA LYS A 38 6.04 8.84 -20.57
C LYS A 38 7.24 9.52 -19.87
N GLU A 39 6.96 10.46 -18.98
CA GLU A 39 7.97 11.23 -18.26
C GLU A 39 8.71 10.36 -17.24
N LYS A 40 9.87 10.84 -16.77
CA LYS A 40 10.57 10.21 -15.64
C LYS A 40 9.64 10.17 -14.43
N SER A 41 9.69 9.08 -13.65
CA SER A 41 8.89 9.00 -12.43
C SER A 41 9.34 10.07 -11.45
N SER A 42 8.38 10.77 -10.83
CA SER A 42 8.64 11.68 -9.72
C SER A 42 8.82 10.95 -8.38
N LEU A 43 8.51 9.64 -8.34
CA LEU A 43 8.68 8.82 -7.15
C LEU A 43 10.11 8.30 -7.03
N SER A 44 10.69 8.39 -5.83
CA SER A 44 12.01 7.80 -5.58
C SER A 44 11.92 6.28 -5.43
N ALA A 45 12.94 5.58 -5.91
CA ALA A 45 13.02 4.12 -5.77
C ALA A 45 13.01 3.68 -4.29
N GLY A 46 13.72 4.42 -3.42
CA GLY A 46 13.74 4.15 -1.98
C GLY A 46 12.35 4.26 -1.34
N TYR A 47 11.57 5.28 -1.72
CA TYR A 47 10.20 5.44 -1.24
C TYR A 47 9.32 4.25 -1.61
N VAL A 48 9.29 3.87 -2.90
CA VAL A 48 8.40 2.78 -3.34
C VAL A 48 8.81 1.42 -2.79
N ILE A 49 10.12 1.16 -2.65
CA ILE A 49 10.66 -0.06 -2.04
C ILE A 49 10.37 -0.10 -0.53
N GLY A 50 10.55 1.03 0.17
CA GLY A 50 10.26 1.12 1.60
C GLY A 50 8.82 0.72 1.92
N TRP A 51 7.85 1.21 1.14
CA TRP A 51 6.44 0.85 1.31
C TRP A 51 6.13 -0.63 1.03
N VAL A 52 6.88 -1.31 0.15
CA VAL A 52 6.76 -2.77 0.00
C VAL A 52 7.06 -3.47 1.32
N PHE A 53 8.13 -3.07 2.02
CA PHE A 53 8.47 -3.66 3.31
C PHE A 53 7.44 -3.31 4.39
N VAL A 54 6.95 -2.08 4.42
CA VAL A 54 5.92 -1.65 5.39
C VAL A 54 4.63 -2.46 5.20
N TYR A 55 4.10 -2.56 3.99
CA TYR A 55 2.88 -3.35 3.74
C TYR A 55 3.10 -4.84 3.97
N GLY A 56 4.27 -5.37 3.60
CA GLY A 56 4.64 -6.75 3.88
C GLY A 56 4.68 -7.06 5.38
N PHE A 57 5.32 -6.19 6.16
CA PHE A 57 5.38 -6.33 7.61
C PHE A 57 3.98 -6.29 8.24
N TRP A 58 3.16 -5.30 7.89
CA TRP A 58 1.82 -5.16 8.47
C TRP A 58 0.86 -6.27 8.05
N ALA A 59 1.00 -6.79 6.82
CA ALA A 59 0.27 -7.98 6.39
C ALA A 59 0.62 -9.19 7.26
N LEU A 60 1.91 -9.49 7.44
CA LEU A 60 2.38 -10.59 8.29
C LEU A 60 1.99 -10.39 9.76
N TYR A 61 2.07 -9.15 10.25
CA TYR A 61 1.65 -8.79 11.60
C TYR A 61 0.15 -9.09 11.80
N GLY A 62 -0.71 -8.65 10.87
CA GLY A 62 -2.14 -8.91 10.96
C GLY A 62 -2.46 -10.41 10.95
N VAL A 63 -1.76 -11.21 10.15
CA VAL A 63 -1.89 -12.69 10.18
C VAL A 63 -1.48 -13.24 11.55
N ARG A 64 -0.34 -12.81 12.10
CA ARG A 64 0.19 -13.29 13.39
C ARG A 64 -0.76 -12.99 14.57
N PHE A 65 -1.44 -11.85 14.53
CA PHE A 65 -2.31 -11.38 15.61
C PHE A 65 -3.81 -11.52 15.30
N LYS A 66 -4.17 -12.20 14.21
CA LYS A 66 -5.56 -12.40 13.78
C LYS A 66 -6.35 -11.09 13.59
N ALA A 67 -5.67 -10.02 13.15
CA ALA A 67 -6.30 -8.73 12.83
C ALA A 67 -6.67 -8.71 11.34
N GLU A 68 -7.92 -9.05 11.03
CA GLU A 68 -8.40 -9.30 9.67
C GLU A 68 -8.31 -8.06 8.77
N ALA A 69 -8.84 -6.94 9.24
CA ALA A 69 -8.78 -5.68 8.51
C ALA A 69 -7.35 -5.30 8.13
N LEU A 70 -6.42 -5.53 9.05
CA LEU A 70 -5.02 -5.17 8.88
C LEU A 70 -4.34 -6.03 7.81
N TRP A 71 -4.43 -7.36 7.90
CA TRP A 71 -3.72 -8.20 6.93
C TRP A 71 -4.33 -8.17 5.54
N ILE A 72 -5.66 -8.11 5.44
CA ILE A 72 -6.37 -8.07 4.15
C ILE A 72 -5.98 -6.82 3.38
N THR A 73 -6.08 -5.65 4.04
CA THR A 73 -5.84 -4.37 3.37
C THR A 73 -4.36 -4.15 3.06
N ASN A 74 -3.45 -4.49 3.97
CA ASN A 74 -2.01 -4.39 3.73
C ASN A 74 -1.51 -5.44 2.73
N GLY A 75 -2.11 -6.64 2.70
CA GLY A 75 -1.81 -7.67 1.71
C GLY A 75 -2.17 -7.23 0.29
N LEU A 76 -3.36 -6.64 0.11
CA LEU A 76 -3.75 -6.06 -1.18
C LEU A 76 -2.86 -4.86 -1.56
N ALA A 77 -2.59 -3.97 -0.61
CA ALA A 77 -1.70 -2.83 -0.82
C ALA A 77 -0.29 -3.29 -1.21
N LEU A 78 0.23 -4.37 -0.63
CA LEU A 78 1.51 -4.96 -0.98
C LEU A 78 1.56 -5.38 -2.46
N VAL A 79 0.54 -6.09 -2.94
CA VAL A 79 0.47 -6.52 -4.35
C VAL A 79 0.48 -5.31 -5.29
N LEU A 80 -0.34 -4.30 -5.00
CA LEU A 80 -0.37 -3.07 -5.80
C LEU A 80 0.96 -2.30 -5.72
N GLN A 81 1.55 -2.21 -4.53
CA GLN A 81 2.82 -1.53 -4.30
C GLN A 81 3.98 -2.22 -5.03
N LEU A 82 3.96 -3.56 -5.14
CA LEU A 82 4.91 -4.31 -5.96
C LEU A 82 4.78 -3.94 -7.44
N VAL A 83 3.55 -3.81 -7.95
CA VAL A 83 3.30 -3.35 -9.33
C VAL A 83 3.83 -1.94 -9.54
N LEU A 84 3.51 -1.00 -8.64
CA LEU A 84 4.02 0.37 -8.70
C LEU A 84 5.55 0.41 -8.68
N CYS A 85 6.17 -0.35 -7.76
CA CYS A 85 7.61 -0.46 -7.62
C CYS A 85 8.26 -0.94 -8.92
N MET A 86 7.72 -1.99 -9.56
CA MET A 86 8.22 -2.47 -10.84
C MET A 86 8.16 -1.40 -11.94
N ILE A 87 7.08 -0.64 -12.03
CA ILE A 87 6.94 0.44 -13.03
C ILE A 87 7.99 1.53 -12.78
N VAL A 88 8.09 2.02 -11.54
CA VAL A 88 9.04 3.09 -11.17
C VAL A 88 10.48 2.67 -11.41
N LEU A 89 10.86 1.45 -11.02
CA LEU A 89 12.22 0.94 -11.25
C LEU A 89 12.56 0.80 -12.74
N ARG A 90 11.61 0.35 -13.57
CA ARG A 90 11.81 0.31 -15.03
C ARG A 90 12.04 1.70 -15.62
N LYS A 91 11.25 2.69 -15.21
CA LYS A 91 11.39 4.08 -15.68
C LYS A 91 12.69 4.72 -15.18
N SER A 92 13.09 4.45 -13.93
CA SER A 92 14.36 4.92 -13.37
C SER A 92 15.58 4.37 -14.11
N LYS A 93 15.56 3.08 -14.50
CA LYS A 93 16.63 2.48 -15.32
C LYS A 93 16.74 3.14 -16.69
N ARG A 94 15.61 3.29 -17.41
CA ARG A 94 15.58 3.97 -18.73
C ARG A 94 16.15 5.39 -18.65
N ALA A 95 15.82 6.12 -17.60
CA ALA A 95 16.29 7.49 -17.39
C ALA A 95 17.80 7.64 -17.14
N LYS A 96 18.50 6.55 -16.77
CA LYS A 96 19.96 6.50 -16.61
C LYS A 96 20.70 6.04 -17.87
N SER A 97 19.99 5.43 -18.83
CA SER A 97 20.55 4.92 -20.09
C SER A 97 20.46 5.92 -21.25
N VAL A 98 19.85 7.09 -21.02
CA VAL A 98 19.78 8.25 -21.93
C VAL A 98 20.60 9.36 -21.30
#